data_AF-A0AAV3GT81-F1
#
_entry.id   AF-A0AAV3GT81-F1
#
_cell.length_a   1.000
_cell.length_b   1.000
_cell.length_c   1.000
_cell.angle_alpha   90.00
_cell.angle_beta   90.00
_cell.angle_gamma   90.00
#
_symmetry.space_group_name_H-M   'P 1'
#
loop_
_entity.id
_entity.type
_entity.pdbx_description
1 polymer ?
#
loop_
_entity_poly.entity_id
_entity_poly.type
_entity_poly.pdbx_seq_one_letter_code
_entity_poly.pdbx_strand_id
1 'polypeptide(L)'
;MNDMYLFIVFAASAYVLQAVISWKQLKHFNQTYSELRRKGKVAIGKRPGKIRSGTIVMLAIDDHDQVLEVRKMQGVTSLAKFHSLPVYAGEDIHYIDRYHPSVRAEDRLTQAALENAREVYLRIEAGNEKSEQPSLPFIAMLNNFRIWKSTIKEKRSDKRWIS
;
A
#
# COMPACT_ATOMS: atom_id res chain seq x y z
N MET A 1 20.21 -18.16 34.79
CA MET A 1 19.02 -17.33 35.13
C MET A 1 19.16 -15.89 34.61
N ASN A 2 20.33 -15.23 34.71
CA ASN A 2 20.53 -13.87 34.18
C ASN A 2 20.29 -13.72 32.67
N ASP A 3 20.68 -14.70 31.85
CA ASP A 3 20.54 -14.58 30.39
C ASP A 3 19.06 -14.48 29.95
N MET A 4 18.18 -15.23 30.61
CA MET A 4 16.73 -15.20 30.34
C MET A 4 16.12 -13.82 30.62
N TYR A 5 16.51 -13.17 31.72
CA TYR A 5 16.06 -11.81 32.03
C TYR A 5 16.59 -10.80 31.00
N LEU A 6 17.83 -10.95 30.55
CA LEU A 6 18.43 -10.07 29.54
C LEU A 6 17.73 -10.21 28.18
N PHE A 7 17.38 -11.43 27.76
CA PHE A 7 16.57 -11.68 26.57
C PHE A 7 15.17 -11.05 26.66
N ILE A 8 14.52 -11.15 27.82
CA ILE A 8 13.18 -10.57 28.03
C ILE A 8 13.24 -9.05 27.95
N VAL A 9 14.20 -8.41 28.63
CA VAL A 9 14.37 -6.95 28.60
C VAL A 9 14.71 -6.48 27.18
N PHE A 10 15.59 -7.19 26.47
CA PHE A 10 15.92 -6.88 25.08
C PHE A 10 14.68 -6.98 24.17
N ALA A 11 13.93 -8.08 24.25
CA ALA A 11 12.71 -8.28 23.47
C ALA A 11 11.65 -7.21 23.76
N ALA A 12 11.46 -6.85 25.04
CA ALA A 12 10.54 -5.80 25.44
C ALA A 12 10.96 -4.43 24.86
N SER A 13 12.25 -4.09 24.93
CA SER A 13 12.76 -2.83 24.39
C SER A 13 12.62 -2.76 22.86
N ALA A 14 12.89 -3.88 22.16
CA ALA A 14 12.72 -3.99 20.72
C ALA A 14 11.24 -3.83 20.31
N TYR A 15 10.31 -4.41 21.09
CA TYR A 15 8.88 -4.26 20.86
C TYR A 15 8.42 -2.80 20.98
N VAL A 16 8.87 -2.10 22.03
CA VAL A 16 8.58 -0.66 22.21
C VAL A 16 9.13 0.15 21.04
N LEU A 17 10.37 -0.12 20.61
CA LEU A 17 10.97 0.56 19.46
C LEU A 17 10.17 0.32 18.17
N GLN A 18 9.74 -0.93 17.94
CA GLN A 18 8.90 -1.28 16.80
C GLN A 18 7.54 -0.57 16.83
N ALA A 19 6.93 -0.41 18.01
CA ALA A 19 5.69 0.33 18.17
C ALA A 19 5.86 1.83 17.82
N VAL A 20 6.95 2.46 18.27
CA VAL A 20 7.26 3.86 17.95
C VAL A 20 7.48 4.07 16.45
N ILE A 21 8.21 3.17 15.78
CA ILE A 21 8.42 3.21 14.33
C ILE A 21 7.08 3.09 13.59
N SER A 22 6.21 2.20 14.05
CA SER A 22 4.88 1.99 13.45
C SER A 22 4.00 3.23 13.59
N TRP A 23 4.04 3.90 14.75
CA TRP A 23 3.32 5.17 14.94
C TRP A 23 3.84 6.27 14.01
N LYS A 24 5.17 6.43 13.89
CA LYS A 24 5.71 7.44 12.96
C LYS A 24 5.24 7.22 11.52
N GLN A 25 5.24 5.97 11.05
CA GLN A 25 4.74 5.62 9.72
C GLN A 25 3.24 5.90 9.56
N LEU A 26 2.45 5.58 10.58
CA LEU A 26 1.03 5.91 10.64
C LEU A 26 0.78 7.42 10.54
N LYS A 27 1.50 8.21 11.33
CA LYS A 27 1.37 9.67 11.34
C LYS A 27 1.67 10.26 9.96
N HIS A 28 2.76 9.83 9.32
CA HIS A 28 3.13 10.27 7.98
C HIS A 28 2.11 9.86 6.91
N PHE A 29 1.57 8.65 7.01
CA PHE A 29 0.51 8.17 6.11
C PHE A 29 -0.76 9.04 6.26
N ASN A 30 -1.23 9.24 7.49
CA ASN A 30 -2.44 10.02 7.76
C ASN A 30 -2.28 11.48 7.35
N GLN A 31 -1.11 12.06 7.59
CA GLN A 31 -0.80 13.42 7.14
C GLN A 31 -0.87 13.50 5.61
N THR A 32 -0.22 12.57 4.91
CA THR A 32 -0.22 12.54 3.44
C THR A 32 -1.63 12.35 2.87
N TYR A 33 -2.38 11.41 3.43
CA TYR A 33 -3.77 11.18 3.06
C TYR A 33 -4.63 12.42 3.30
N SER A 34 -4.49 13.08 4.45
CA SER A 34 -5.23 14.30 4.76
C SER A 34 -4.90 15.44 3.81
N GLU A 35 -3.63 15.62 3.46
CA GLU A 35 -3.19 16.62 2.48
C GLU A 35 -3.82 16.37 1.10
N LEU A 36 -3.82 15.13 0.62
CA LEU A 36 -4.44 14.77 -0.66
C LEU A 36 -5.96 14.86 -0.62
N ARG A 37 -6.58 14.44 0.50
CA ARG A 37 -8.04 14.46 0.68
C ARG A 37 -8.62 15.86 0.74
N ARG A 38 -7.82 16.86 1.11
CA ARG A 38 -8.19 18.28 1.02
C ARG A 38 -8.21 18.81 -0.40
N LYS A 39 -7.51 18.15 -1.34
CA LYS A 39 -7.48 18.54 -2.76
C LYS A 39 -8.61 17.91 -3.55
N GLY A 40 -8.96 16.66 -3.25
CA GLY A 40 -10.02 15.95 -3.95
C GLY A 40 -10.30 14.56 -3.38
N LYS A 41 -11.00 13.74 -4.15
CA LYS A 41 -11.23 12.32 -3.85
C LYS A 41 -9.88 11.61 -3.85
N VAL A 42 -9.66 10.65 -2.95
CA VAL A 42 -8.37 9.95 -2.86
C VAL A 42 -8.55 8.48 -3.18
N ALA A 43 -7.93 8.03 -4.27
CA ALA A 43 -7.79 6.62 -4.61
C ALA A 43 -6.47 6.09 -4.03
N ILE A 44 -6.51 4.92 -3.40
CA ILE A 44 -5.33 4.30 -2.80
C ILE A 44 -5.10 2.96 -3.48
N GLY A 45 -3.90 2.80 -4.05
CA GLY A 45 -3.44 1.56 -4.64
C GLY A 45 -2.34 0.92 -3.82
N LYS A 46 -2.36 -0.42 -3.74
CA LYS A 46 -1.37 -1.18 -2.97
C LYS A 46 -0.86 -2.39 -3.76
N ARG A 47 0.45 -2.59 -3.72
CA ARG A 47 1.08 -3.81 -4.22
C ARG A 47 2.06 -4.38 -3.19
N PRO A 48 1.73 -5.51 -2.54
CA PRO A 48 2.69 -6.17 -1.64
C PRO A 48 3.83 -6.77 -2.46
N GLY A 49 5.08 -6.55 -2.06
CA GLY A 49 6.21 -7.21 -2.70
C GLY A 49 6.34 -8.67 -2.21
N LYS A 50 6.80 -9.57 -3.09
CA LYS A 50 7.06 -10.98 -2.75
C LYS A 50 8.42 -11.20 -2.08
N ILE A 51 9.41 -10.41 -2.49
CA ILE A 51 10.81 -10.48 -2.05
C ILE A 51 11.31 -9.08 -1.63
N ARG A 52 10.79 -8.01 -2.25
CA ARG A 52 11.10 -6.61 -1.94
C ARG A 52 9.99 -5.97 -1.12
N SER A 53 10.28 -4.81 -0.54
CA SER A 53 9.29 -3.99 0.14
C SER A 53 8.20 -3.52 -0.84
N GLY A 54 6.93 -3.62 -0.43
CA GLY A 54 5.79 -3.28 -1.28
C GLY A 54 5.66 -1.79 -1.59
N THR A 55 4.81 -1.46 -2.57
CA THR A 55 4.52 -0.08 -2.97
C THR A 55 3.08 0.28 -2.64
N ILE A 56 2.89 1.49 -2.12
CA ILE A 56 1.58 2.12 -1.91
C ILE A 56 1.59 3.42 -2.70
N VAL A 57 0.49 3.69 -3.40
CA VAL A 57 0.27 4.95 -4.11
C VAL A 57 -1.04 5.58 -3.64
N MET A 58 -1.06 6.89 -3.56
CA MET A 58 -2.24 7.69 -3.33
C MET A 58 -2.40 8.67 -4.47
N LEU A 59 -3.59 8.73 -5.06
CA LEU A 59 -3.92 9.66 -6.12
C LEU A 59 -5.04 10.56 -5.61
N ALA A 60 -4.80 11.87 -5.58
CA ALA A 60 -5.85 12.87 -5.43
C ALA A 60 -6.48 13.11 -6.81
N ILE A 61 -7.79 13.05 -6.88
CA ILE A 61 -8.58 13.11 -8.11
C ILE A 61 -9.64 14.20 -7.91
N ASP A 62 -9.84 15.03 -8.92
CA ASP A 62 -10.87 16.06 -8.91
C ASP A 62 -12.25 15.51 -9.29
N ASP A 63 -13.21 16.41 -9.52
CA ASP A 63 -14.56 16.02 -9.93
C ASP A 63 -14.72 15.73 -11.43
N HIS A 64 -13.67 15.96 -12.23
CA HIS A 64 -13.60 15.67 -13.67
C HIS A 64 -12.70 14.45 -13.96
N ASP A 65 -12.48 13.59 -12.96
CA ASP A 65 -11.64 12.39 -13.04
C ASP A 65 -10.17 12.65 -13.37
N GLN A 66 -9.71 13.90 -13.21
CA GLN A 66 -8.32 14.27 -13.41
C GLN A 66 -7.51 14.13 -12.13
N VAL A 67 -6.31 13.60 -12.29
CA VAL A 67 -5.38 13.39 -11.19
C VAL A 67 -4.71 14.71 -10.82
N LEU A 68 -4.97 15.20 -9.63
CA LEU A 68 -4.39 16.43 -9.09
C LEU A 68 -2.96 16.23 -8.58
N GLU A 69 -2.74 15.11 -7.88
CA GLU A 69 -1.42 14.78 -7.32
C GLU A 69 -1.32 13.28 -7.05
N VAL A 70 -0.16 12.70 -7.34
CA VAL A 70 0.17 11.32 -7.00
C VAL A 70 1.32 11.29 -6.02
N ARG A 71 1.18 10.49 -4.95
CA ARG A 71 2.26 10.22 -4.01
C ARG A 71 2.49 8.72 -3.86
N LYS A 72 3.74 8.28 -4.02
CA LYS A 72 4.16 6.89 -3.81
C LYS A 72 5.00 6.72 -2.56
N MET A 73 4.81 5.63 -1.85
CA MET A 73 5.69 5.17 -0.79
C MET A 73 6.10 3.73 -1.08
N GLN A 74 7.40 3.48 -1.04
CA GLN A 74 7.97 2.15 -1.24
C GLN A 74 8.69 1.70 0.03
N GLY A 75 8.15 0.64 0.64
CA GLY A 75 8.68 -0.01 1.83
C GLY A 75 8.11 0.41 3.17
N VAL A 76 8.60 -0.27 4.23
CA VAL A 76 7.97 -0.31 5.57
C VAL A 76 8.90 0.09 6.73
N THR A 77 10.03 0.70 6.39
CA THR A 77 11.02 1.19 7.37
C THR A 77 10.80 2.67 7.69
N SER A 78 11.32 3.17 8.81
CA SER A 78 11.24 4.60 9.18
C SER A 78 11.84 5.57 8.13
N LEU A 79 12.63 5.08 7.17
CA LEU A 79 13.16 5.86 6.05
C LEU A 79 12.23 5.92 4.83
N ALA A 80 11.23 5.04 4.74
CA ALA A 80 10.26 5.05 3.65
C ALA A 80 9.31 6.23 3.83
N LYS A 81 9.31 7.15 2.86
CA LYS A 81 8.46 8.34 2.84
C LYS A 81 7.62 8.35 1.57
N PHE A 82 6.54 9.11 1.60
CA PHE A 82 5.80 9.44 0.40
C PHE A 82 6.58 10.44 -0.45
N HIS A 83 6.73 10.13 -1.73
CA HIS A 83 7.36 10.97 -2.74
C HIS A 83 6.32 11.34 -3.79
N SER A 84 6.31 12.60 -4.21
CA SER A 84 5.40 13.07 -5.27
C SER A 84 5.84 12.52 -6.63
N LEU A 85 4.85 12.17 -7.45
CA LEU A 85 5.02 11.79 -8.85
C LEU A 85 4.31 12.84 -9.73
N PRO A 86 4.96 13.99 -10.01
CA PRO A 86 4.33 15.10 -10.72
C PRO A 86 3.95 14.76 -12.16
N VAL A 87 4.55 13.72 -12.74
CA VAL A 87 4.29 13.27 -14.12
C VAL A 87 2.85 12.80 -14.37
N TYR A 88 2.07 12.55 -13.32
CA TYR A 88 0.67 12.13 -13.42
C TYR A 88 -0.31 13.27 -13.13
N ALA A 89 0.17 14.48 -12.82
CA ALA A 89 -0.72 15.60 -12.56
C ALA A 89 -1.38 16.07 -13.88
N GLY A 90 -2.70 16.20 -13.87
CA GLY A 90 -3.52 16.54 -15.04
C GLY A 90 -3.88 15.35 -15.94
N GLU A 91 -3.39 14.14 -15.64
CA GLU A 91 -3.78 12.94 -16.38
C GLU A 91 -5.15 12.45 -15.93
N ASP A 92 -5.94 11.91 -16.85
CA ASP A 92 -7.21 11.27 -16.53
C ASP A 92 -6.95 9.87 -15.93
N ILE A 93 -7.53 9.63 -14.75
CA ILE A 93 -7.38 8.38 -13.98
C ILE A 93 -7.74 7.13 -14.80
N HIS A 94 -8.65 7.25 -15.76
CA HIS A 94 -9.07 6.15 -16.63
C HIS A 94 -7.94 5.62 -17.52
N TYR A 95 -6.90 6.41 -17.78
CA TYR A 95 -5.75 6.03 -18.61
C TYR A 95 -4.50 5.71 -17.79
N ILE A 96 -4.56 5.72 -16.45
CA ILE A 96 -3.46 5.27 -15.59
C ILE A 96 -3.43 3.74 -15.54
N ASP A 97 -2.96 3.14 -16.63
CA ASP A 97 -2.80 1.71 -16.79
C ASP A 97 -1.38 1.35 -17.26
N ARG A 98 -1.16 0.04 -17.48
CA ARG A 98 0.13 -0.51 -17.92
C ARG A 98 0.59 -0.04 -19.32
N TYR A 99 -0.29 0.55 -20.12
CA TYR A 99 0.01 1.04 -21.46
C TYR A 99 0.46 2.50 -21.45
N HIS A 100 0.12 3.26 -20.41
CA HIS A 100 0.56 4.64 -20.24
C HIS A 100 2.11 4.76 -20.20
N PRO A 101 2.73 5.64 -21.01
CA PRO A 101 4.19 5.77 -21.10
C PRO A 101 4.86 6.00 -19.74
N SER A 102 4.32 6.92 -18.94
CA SER A 102 4.83 7.23 -17.59
C SER A 102 4.71 6.05 -16.61
N VAL A 103 3.65 5.23 -16.73
CA VAL A 103 3.49 4.02 -15.90
C VAL A 103 4.53 2.98 -16.31
N ARG A 104 4.75 2.78 -17.61
CA ARG A 104 5.75 1.80 -18.12
C ARG A 104 7.19 2.09 -17.69
N ALA A 105 7.51 3.36 -17.43
CA ALA A 105 8.82 3.77 -16.94
C ALA A 105 9.05 3.43 -15.44
N GLU A 106 7.98 3.21 -14.68
CA GLU A 106 8.06 2.85 -13.26
C GLU A 106 8.39 1.37 -13.04
N ASP A 107 8.79 1.00 -11.83
CA ASP A 107 9.04 -0.40 -11.49
C ASP A 107 7.72 -1.22 -11.41
N ARG A 108 7.83 -2.55 -11.54
CA ARG A 108 6.66 -3.46 -11.57
C ARG A 108 5.74 -3.36 -10.35
N LEU A 109 6.26 -3.01 -9.17
CA LEU A 109 5.43 -2.86 -7.97
C LEU A 109 4.64 -1.56 -8.03
N THR A 110 5.27 -0.47 -8.48
CA THR A 110 4.61 0.82 -8.69
C THR A 110 3.57 0.76 -9.80
N GLN A 111 3.87 0.10 -10.92
CA GLN A 111 2.89 -0.14 -12.01
C GLN A 111 1.62 -0.81 -11.49
N ALA A 112 1.78 -1.93 -10.79
CA ALA A 112 0.64 -2.67 -10.26
C ALA A 112 -0.09 -1.93 -9.12
N ALA A 113 0.60 -1.06 -8.38
CA ALA A 113 -0.03 -0.21 -7.37
C ALA A 113 -0.88 0.88 -8.03
N LEU A 114 -0.38 1.53 -9.09
CA LEU A 114 -1.13 2.52 -9.87
C LEU A 114 -2.37 1.90 -10.54
N GLU A 115 -2.22 0.75 -11.18
CA GLU A 115 -3.33 0.00 -11.78
C GLU A 115 -4.38 -0.38 -10.72
N ASN A 116 -3.95 -0.86 -9.55
CA ASN A 116 -4.86 -1.15 -8.45
C ASN A 116 -5.58 0.10 -7.92
N ALA A 117 -4.93 1.27 -7.89
CA ALA A 117 -5.57 2.51 -7.47
C ALA A 117 -6.68 2.92 -8.44
N ARG A 118 -6.40 2.82 -9.75
CA ARG A 118 -7.39 3.04 -10.80
C ARG A 118 -8.56 2.08 -10.67
N GLU A 119 -8.32 0.77 -10.51
CA GLU A 119 -9.39 -0.22 -10.31
C GLU A 119 -10.28 0.10 -9.11
N VAL A 120 -9.67 0.55 -8.00
CA VAL A 120 -10.41 0.96 -6.79
C VAL A 120 -11.24 2.20 -7.07
N TYR A 121 -10.69 3.18 -7.79
CA TYR A 121 -11.44 4.38 -8.19
C TYR A 121 -12.66 4.03 -9.04
N LEU A 122 -12.46 3.27 -10.12
CA LEU A 122 -13.53 2.85 -11.04
C LEU A 122 -14.64 2.06 -10.33
N ARG A 123 -14.26 1.25 -9.33
CA ARG A 123 -15.25 0.50 -8.52
C ARG A 123 -16.11 1.43 -7.66
N ILE A 124 -15.50 2.46 -7.07
CA ILE A 124 -16.20 3.45 -6.24
C ILE A 124 -17.11 4.31 -7.12
N GLU A 125 -16.61 4.74 -8.29
CA GLU A 125 -17.36 5.53 -9.26
C GLU A 125 -18.56 4.77 -9.83
N ALA A 126 -18.41 3.47 -10.14
CA ALA A 126 -19.50 2.60 -10.60
C ALA A 126 -20.59 2.34 -9.54
N GLY A 127 -20.53 3.00 -8.38
CA GLY A 127 -21.55 2.93 -7.32
C GLY A 127 -21.49 1.67 -6.48
N ASN A 128 -20.45 0.85 -6.63
CA ASN A 128 -20.42 -0.49 -6.02
C ASN A 128 -19.98 -0.49 -4.55
N GLU A 129 -19.24 0.50 -4.02
CA GLU A 129 -18.82 0.52 -2.59
C GLU A 129 -18.59 1.94 -2.02
N LYS A 130 -18.92 2.13 -0.73
CA LYS A 130 -18.54 3.33 0.04
C LYS A 130 -17.05 3.28 0.38
N SER A 131 -16.36 4.41 0.24
CA SER A 131 -14.93 4.59 0.53
C SER A 131 -14.48 3.81 1.78
N GLU A 132 -13.73 2.72 1.57
CA GLU A 132 -13.06 2.02 2.67
C GLU A 132 -12.23 3.05 3.44
N GLN A 133 -12.53 3.18 4.73
CA GLN A 133 -11.64 3.92 5.63
C GLN A 133 -10.23 3.36 5.44
N PRO A 134 -9.19 4.19 5.40
CA PRO A 134 -7.84 3.72 5.14
C PRO A 134 -7.44 2.77 6.28
N SER A 135 -7.63 1.47 6.08
CA SER A 135 -6.97 0.46 6.88
C SER A 135 -5.49 0.73 6.73
N LEU A 136 -4.80 0.90 7.85
CA LEU A 136 -3.41 1.31 7.85
C LEU A 136 -2.65 0.34 6.92
N PRO A 137 -2.02 0.83 5.84
CA PRO A 137 -1.55 -0.05 4.77
C PRO A 137 -0.58 -1.12 5.25
N PHE A 138 0.17 -0.80 6.31
CA PHE A 138 1.04 -1.74 7.00
C PHE A 138 0.26 -2.88 7.67
N ILE A 139 -0.84 -2.57 8.36
CA ILE A 139 -1.70 -3.58 9.00
C ILE A 139 -2.36 -4.46 7.94
N ALA A 140 -2.87 -3.85 6.85
CA ALA A 140 -3.43 -4.60 5.73
C ALA A 140 -2.38 -5.50 5.04
N MET A 141 -1.14 -5.01 4.89
CA MET A 141 -0.03 -5.78 4.31
C MET A 141 0.39 -6.95 5.22
N LEU A 142 0.42 -6.77 6.54
CA LEU A 142 0.67 -7.83 7.51
C LEU A 142 -0.43 -8.91 7.46
N ASN A 143 -1.70 -8.50 7.34
CA ASN A 143 -2.83 -9.43 7.25
C ASN A 143 -2.78 -10.29 5.98
N ASN A 144 -2.47 -9.70 4.82
CA ASN A 144 -2.36 -10.48 3.57
C ASN A 144 -1.20 -11.48 3.57
N PHE A 145 -0.12 -11.22 4.32
CA PHE A 145 0.98 -12.20 4.47
C PHE A 145 0.53 -13.46 5.22
N ARG A 146 -0.39 -13.30 6.18
CA ARG A 146 -1.00 -14.42 6.91
C ARG A 146 -1.97 -15.23 6.03
N ILE A 147 -2.77 -14.54 5.22
CA ILE A 147 -3.72 -15.15 4.27
C ILE A 147 -2.99 -15.89 3.14
N TRP A 148 -1.90 -15.34 2.62
CA TRP A 148 -1.11 -16.01 1.57
C TRP A 148 -0.49 -17.33 2.07
N LYS A 149 -0.05 -17.40 3.33
CA LYS A 149 0.40 -18.66 3.95
C LYS A 149 -0.73 -19.71 4.00
N SER A 150 -1.97 -19.32 4.28
CA SER A 150 -3.09 -20.27 4.31
C SER A 150 -3.49 -20.73 2.91
N THR A 151 -3.53 -19.84 1.91
CA THR A 151 -3.86 -20.20 0.51
C THR A 151 -2.81 -21.12 -0.12
N ILE A 152 -1.52 -20.99 0.25
CA ILE A 152 -0.47 -21.91 -0.23
C ILE A 152 -0.63 -23.31 0.37
N LYS A 153 -1.08 -23.42 1.62
CA LYS A 153 -1.27 -24.73 2.27
C LYS A 153 -2.41 -25.52 1.62
N GLU A 154 -3.45 -24.82 1.16
CA GLU A 154 -4.61 -25.41 0.50
C GLU A 154 -4.26 -25.92 -0.92
N LYS A 155 -3.53 -25.11 -1.72
CA LYS A 155 -3.07 -25.52 -3.06
C LYS A 155 -2.03 -26.65 -3.08
N ARG A 156 -1.44 -27.00 -1.93
CA ARG A 156 -0.48 -28.11 -1.78
C ARG A 156 -1.13 -29.40 -1.25
N SER A 157 -2.34 -29.31 -0.71
CA SER A 157 -3.14 -30.48 -0.29
C SER A 157 -3.91 -31.07 -1.48
N ASP A 158 -4.33 -30.22 -2.42
CA ASP A 158 -5.14 -30.63 -3.58
C ASP A 158 -4.35 -31.40 -4.65
N LYS A 159 -3.01 -31.26 -4.65
CA LYS A 159 -2.11 -32.01 -5.54
C LYS A 159 -1.74 -33.41 -5.04
N ARG A 160 -2.30 -33.86 -3.92
CA ARG A 160 -2.00 -35.18 -3.31
C ARG A 160 -3.06 -36.23 -3.60
N TRP A 161 -4.10 -35.89 -4.37
CA TRP A 161 -5.19 -36.79 -4.78
C TRP A 161 -5.18 -37.11 -6.29
N ILE A 162 -4.19 -36.60 -7.03
CA ILE A 162 -4.02 -36.85 -8.48
C ILE A 162 -2.68 -37.56 -8.71
N SER A 163 -2.48 -38.68 -8.02
CA SER A 163 -1.43 -39.67 -8.29
C SER A 163 -1.95 -41.05 -7.95
#